data_AF-A0A2R8AW07-F1
#
_entry.id   AF-A0A2R8AW07-F1
#
_cell.length_a   1.000
_cell.length_b   1.000
_cell.length_c   1.000
_cell.angle_alpha   90.00
_cell.angle_beta   90.00
_cell.angle_gamma   90.00
#
_symmetry.space_group_name_H-M   'P 1'
#
loop_
_entity.id
_entity.type
_entity.pdbx_description
1 polymer ?
#
loop_
_entity_poly.entity_id
_entity_poly.type
_entity_poly.pdbx_seq_one_letter_code
_entity_poly.pdbx_strand_id
1 'polypeptide(L)'
;MTQLPTIGGAMPLTRQLTGDAAEARQDDRLRQAADGFEALFLQQMLKSAREASLGDDLFGSSAQDTTNSLLDQELANTASGNAGFGLSDAVYRQFSGFVGKRG
;
A
#
# COMPACT_ATOMS: atom_id res chain seq x y z
N MET A 1 27.22 -61.53 3.33
CA MET A 1 26.60 -60.78 4.43
C MET A 1 26.41 -59.35 3.95
N THR A 2 25.17 -58.89 4.05
CA THR A 2 24.53 -57.85 3.25
C THR A 2 25.04 -56.44 3.55
N GLN A 3 25.39 -55.70 2.49
CA GLN A 3 25.58 -54.25 2.55
C GLN A 3 24.19 -53.59 2.53
N LEU A 4 23.85 -52.83 3.58
CA LEU A 4 22.63 -52.00 3.60
C LEU A 4 22.83 -50.75 2.72
N PRO A 5 21.84 -50.35 1.91
CA PRO A 5 21.89 -49.09 1.19
C PRO A 5 21.66 -47.91 2.14
N THR A 6 22.51 -46.89 2.00
CA THR A 6 22.33 -45.54 2.53
C THR A 6 20.99 -44.97 2.05
N ILE A 7 20.05 -44.72 2.97
CA ILE A 7 18.84 -43.94 2.67
C ILE A 7 19.22 -42.46 2.67
N GLY A 8 19.12 -41.85 1.49
CA GLY A 8 19.38 -40.44 1.24
C GLY A 8 18.45 -39.52 2.02
N GLY A 9 18.99 -38.37 2.42
CA GLY A 9 18.27 -37.31 3.10
C GLY A 9 17.17 -36.71 2.22
N ALA A 10 15.92 -36.84 2.66
CA ALA A 10 14.79 -36.10 2.12
C ALA A 10 14.82 -34.66 2.66
N MET A 11 14.98 -33.69 1.75
CA MET A 11 14.90 -32.26 2.04
C MET A 11 13.44 -31.81 2.31
N PRO A 12 13.22 -30.72 3.08
CA PRO A 12 11.94 -30.32 3.64
C PRO A 12 11.11 -29.47 2.64
N LEU A 13 10.30 -30.12 1.80
CA LEU A 13 9.44 -29.44 0.82
C LEU A 13 8.38 -28.51 1.46
N THR A 14 7.97 -28.80 2.70
CA THR A 14 6.91 -28.05 3.40
C THR A 14 7.36 -26.68 3.91
N ARG A 15 8.66 -26.48 4.21
CA ARG A 15 9.15 -25.21 4.80
C ARG A 15 9.27 -24.10 3.76
N GLN A 16 9.63 -24.47 2.53
CA GLN A 16 9.82 -23.52 1.43
C GLN A 16 8.49 -22.90 0.99
N LEU A 17 7.44 -23.72 0.85
CA LEU A 17 6.09 -23.28 0.48
C LEU A 17 5.49 -22.26 1.46
N THR A 18 5.83 -22.37 2.75
CA THR A 18 5.36 -21.40 3.76
C THR A 18 6.12 -20.08 3.76
N GLY A 19 7.38 -20.08 3.32
CA GLY A 19 8.20 -18.86 3.20
C GLY A 19 7.71 -17.99 2.05
N ASP A 20 7.53 -18.59 0.87
CA ASP A 20 7.06 -17.91 -0.34
C ASP A 20 5.68 -17.27 -0.12
N ALA A 21 4.76 -17.98 0.55
CA ALA A 21 3.44 -17.46 0.88
C ALA A 21 3.47 -16.29 1.90
N ALA A 22 4.43 -16.27 2.81
CA ALA A 22 4.59 -15.20 3.78
C ALA A 22 5.21 -13.93 3.17
N GLU A 23 6.10 -14.10 2.19
CA GLU A 23 6.71 -13.02 1.42
C GLU A 23 5.69 -12.36 0.48
N ALA A 24 4.92 -13.16 -0.27
CA ALA A 24 3.84 -12.66 -1.11
C ALA A 24 2.83 -11.79 -0.33
N ARG A 25 2.41 -12.24 0.86
CA ARG A 25 1.51 -11.45 1.73
C ARG A 25 2.14 -10.16 2.25
N GLN A 26 3.47 -10.08 2.38
CA GLN A 26 4.14 -8.84 2.78
C GLN A 26 4.26 -7.88 1.60
N ASP A 27 4.52 -8.39 0.40
CA ASP A 27 4.53 -7.61 -0.83
C ASP A 27 3.15 -6.96 -1.09
N ASP A 28 2.08 -7.77 -0.99
CA ASP A 28 0.70 -7.28 -1.17
C ASP A 28 0.36 -6.17 -0.17
N ARG A 29 0.78 -6.31 1.09
CA ARG A 29 0.58 -5.27 2.12
C ARG A 29 1.38 -4.01 1.83
N LEU A 30 2.59 -4.15 1.30
CA LEU A 30 3.37 -2.98 0.91
C LEU A 30 2.71 -2.23 -0.24
N ARG A 31 2.19 -2.93 -1.26
CA ARG A 31 1.43 -2.32 -2.35
C ARG A 31 0.21 -1.56 -1.83
N GLN A 32 -0.61 -2.20 -1.00
CA GLN A 32 -1.79 -1.56 -0.39
C GLN A 32 -1.43 -0.32 0.44
N ALA A 33 -0.34 -0.38 1.21
CA ALA A 33 0.12 0.76 1.99
C ALA A 33 0.62 1.91 1.09
N ALA A 34 1.30 1.58 -0.01
CA ALA A 34 1.79 2.56 -0.98
C ALA A 34 0.63 3.26 -1.70
N ASP A 35 -0.40 2.52 -2.10
CA ASP A 35 -1.64 3.09 -2.66
C ASP A 35 -2.31 4.00 -1.63
N GLY A 36 -2.50 3.52 -0.39
CA GLY A 36 -3.09 4.34 0.68
C GLY A 36 -2.34 5.65 0.94
N PHE A 37 -1.02 5.68 0.76
CA PHE A 37 -0.23 6.90 0.87
C PHE A 37 -0.52 7.89 -0.28
N GLU A 38 -0.63 7.40 -1.52
CA GLU A 38 -1.03 8.25 -2.65
C GLU A 38 -2.44 8.81 -2.45
N ALA A 39 -3.39 8.00 -1.95
CA ALA A 39 -4.72 8.49 -1.59
C ALA A 39 -4.66 9.66 -0.58
N LEU A 40 -3.90 9.53 0.51
CA LEU A 40 -3.76 10.61 1.50
C LEU A 40 -3.17 11.88 0.88
N PHE A 41 -2.19 11.74 -0.01
CA PHE A 41 -1.62 12.86 -0.74
C PHE A 41 -2.67 13.56 -1.62
N LEU A 42 -3.49 12.79 -2.36
CA LEU A 42 -4.56 13.32 -3.19
C LEU A 42 -5.61 14.06 -2.36
N GLN A 43 -6.02 13.48 -1.24
CA GLN A 43 -6.95 14.12 -0.32
C GLN A 43 -6.39 15.47 0.16
N GLN A 44 -5.11 15.54 0.52
CA GLN A 44 -4.49 16.79 0.95
C GLN A 44 -4.39 17.81 -0.19
N MET A 45 -4.10 17.37 -1.41
CA MET A 45 -4.05 18.23 -2.59
C MET A 45 -5.43 18.82 -2.90
N LEU A 46 -6.49 18.00 -2.88
CA LEU A 46 -7.88 18.43 -3.10
C LEU A 46 -8.33 19.43 -2.03
N LYS A 47 -8.01 19.13 -0.76
CA LYS A 47 -8.28 20.03 0.35
C LYS A 47 -7.58 21.37 0.17
N SER A 48 -6.28 21.38 -0.14
CA SER A 48 -5.52 22.62 -0.34
C SER A 48 -5.98 23.41 -1.55
N ALA A 49 -6.41 22.76 -2.65
CA ALA A 49 -7.00 23.44 -3.80
C ALA A 49 -8.32 24.15 -3.43
N ARG A 50 -9.14 23.51 -2.59
CA ARG A 50 -10.40 24.09 -2.08
C ARG A 50 -10.13 25.28 -1.14
N GLU A 51 -9.20 25.13 -0.20
CA GLU A 51 -8.76 26.22 0.69
C GLU A 51 -8.23 27.42 -0.10
N ALA A 52 -7.51 27.19 -1.21
CA ALA A 52 -7.02 28.25 -2.08
C ALA A 52 -8.12 28.92 -2.94
N SER A 53 -9.18 28.19 -3.30
CA SER A 53 -10.30 28.69 -4.12
C SER A 53 -11.33 29.47 -3.31
N LEU A 54 -11.45 29.22 -2.00
CA LEU A 54 -12.39 29.87 -1.10
C LEU A 54 -11.71 31.08 -0.45
N GLY A 55 -11.61 32.19 -1.18
CA GLY A 55 -11.24 33.48 -0.60
C GLY A 55 -12.34 33.97 0.34
N ASP A 56 -11.94 34.43 1.54
CA ASP A 56 -12.76 34.98 2.63
C ASP A 56 -14.04 34.15 2.92
N ASP A 57 -13.87 33.14 3.77
CA ASP A 57 -14.80 32.06 4.14
C ASP A 57 -16.05 32.54 4.91
N LEU A 58 -16.77 33.51 4.35
CA LEU A 58 -17.94 34.15 4.98
C LEU A 58 -19.21 33.30 4.93
N PHE A 59 -19.19 32.14 4.24
CA PHE A 59 -20.34 31.25 4.05
C PHE A 59 -20.07 29.77 4.41
N GLY A 60 -18.89 29.43 4.94
CA GLY A 60 -18.56 28.07 5.35
C GLY A 60 -19.36 27.60 6.57
N SER A 61 -19.88 26.37 6.53
CA SER A 61 -20.49 25.71 7.69
C SER A 61 -19.83 24.36 7.96
N SER A 62 -19.74 23.96 9.22
CA SER A 62 -19.10 22.70 9.64
C SER A 62 -19.74 21.45 9.02
N ALA A 63 -21.03 21.51 8.70
CA ALA A 63 -21.73 20.45 7.98
C ALA A 63 -21.19 20.30 6.55
N GLN A 64 -20.93 21.43 5.87
CA GLN A 64 -20.38 21.44 4.52
C GLN A 64 -18.93 20.96 4.48
N ASP A 65 -18.11 21.32 5.47
CA ASP A 65 -16.74 20.81 5.61
C ASP A 65 -16.71 19.29 5.76
N THR A 66 -17.63 18.74 6.56
CA THR A 66 -17.76 17.31 6.74
C THR A 66 -18.11 16.62 5.42
N THR A 67 -19.11 17.13 4.69
CA THR A 67 -19.50 16.58 3.39
C THR A 67 -18.35 16.65 2.37
N ASN A 68 -17.64 17.77 2.31
CA ASN A 68 -16.48 17.93 1.43
C ASN A 68 -15.37 16.93 1.77
N SER A 69 -15.06 16.75 3.06
CA SER A 69 -14.04 15.79 3.48
C SER A 69 -14.37 14.35 3.11
N LEU A 70 -15.64 13.96 3.20
CA LEU A 70 -16.09 12.62 2.78
C LEU A 70 -15.98 12.44 1.26
N LEU A 71 -16.36 13.47 0.50
CA LEU A 71 -16.21 13.46 -0.96
C LEU A 71 -14.73 13.38 -1.38
N ASP A 72 -13.87 14.19 -0.77
CA ASP A 72 -12.44 14.23 -1.06
C ASP A 72 -11.79 12.87 -0.73
N GLN A 73 -12.25 12.21 0.35
CA GLN A 73 -11.77 10.87 0.72
C GLN A 73 -12.17 9.80 -0.31
N GLU A 74 -13.43 9.76 -0.74
CA GLU A 74 -13.87 8.81 -1.79
C GLU A 74 -13.17 9.07 -3.12
N LEU A 75 -13.03 10.34 -3.50
CA LEU A 75 -12.30 10.70 -4.72
C LEU A 75 -10.82 10.27 -4.62
N ALA A 76 -10.18 10.52 -3.49
CA ALA A 76 -8.80 10.09 -3.26
C ALA A 76 -8.63 8.57 -3.32
N ASN A 77 -9.53 7.82 -2.67
CA ASN A 77 -9.50 6.36 -2.65
C ASN A 77 -9.71 5.76 -4.04
N THR A 78 -10.67 6.28 -4.80
CA THR A 78 -10.99 5.79 -6.15
C THR A 78 -9.93 6.19 -7.18
N ALA A 79 -9.29 7.34 -7.00
CA ALA A 79 -8.24 7.82 -7.88
C ALA A 79 -6.85 7.25 -7.55
N SER A 80 -6.60 6.84 -6.31
CA SER A 80 -5.34 6.22 -5.90
C SER A 80 -4.95 5.04 -6.80
N GLY A 81 -3.70 5.01 -7.26
CA GLY A 81 -3.17 4.01 -8.21
C GLY A 81 -3.58 4.24 -9.67
N ASN A 82 -4.63 5.01 -9.96
CA ASN A 82 -5.12 5.32 -11.31
C ASN A 82 -4.89 6.77 -11.74
N ALA A 83 -4.66 7.67 -10.78
CA ALA A 83 -4.47 9.09 -11.02
C ALA A 83 -3.15 9.42 -11.72
N GLY A 84 -2.23 8.45 -11.81
CA GLY A 84 -1.02 8.55 -12.62
C GLY A 84 0.08 9.43 -12.02
N PHE A 85 0.03 9.72 -10.71
CA PHE A 85 1.10 10.48 -10.04
C PHE A 85 2.36 9.64 -9.78
N GLY A 86 2.23 8.31 -9.76
CA GLY A 86 3.35 7.38 -9.61
C GLY A 86 3.97 7.42 -8.21
N LEU A 87 3.25 7.98 -7.24
CA LEU A 87 3.75 8.12 -5.88
C LEU A 87 3.69 6.78 -5.15
N SER A 88 2.61 6.01 -5.36
CA SER A 88 2.52 4.63 -4.84
C SER A 88 3.65 3.76 -5.38
N ASP A 89 3.95 3.84 -6.68
CA ASP A 89 5.07 3.12 -7.29
C ASP A 89 6.43 3.54 -6.71
N ALA A 90 6.64 4.84 -6.49
CA ALA A 90 7.88 5.35 -5.90
C ALA A 90 8.07 4.83 -4.46
N VAL A 91 6.99 4.87 -3.65
CA VAL A 91 6.98 4.32 -2.29
C VAL A 91 7.24 2.82 -2.32
N TYR A 92 6.50 2.07 -3.15
CA TYR A 92 6.71 0.63 -3.29
C TYR A 92 8.15 0.29 -3.68
N ARG A 93 8.73 0.97 -4.69
CA ARG A 93 10.12 0.76 -5.10
C ARG A 93 11.13 1.05 -4.01
N GLN A 94 10.88 2.05 -3.17
CA GLN A 94 11.76 2.39 -2.05
C GLN A 94 11.74 1.33 -0.96
N PHE A 95 10.59 0.70 -0.72
CA PHE A 95 10.39 -0.19 0.42
C PHE A 95 10.39 -1.68 0.07
N SER A 96 10.24 -2.05 -1.20
CA SER A 96 10.15 -3.47 -1.64
C SER A 96 11.43 -4.24 -1.36
N GLY A 97 12.59 -3.59 -1.40
CA GLY A 97 13.87 -4.19 -1.01
C GLY A 97 13.99 -4.60 0.47
N PHE A 98 13.03 -4.19 1.32
CA PHE A 98 12.95 -4.56 2.74
C PHE A 98 11.92 -5.67 3.00
N VAL A 99 11.08 -6.02 2.02
CA VAL A 99 10.14 -7.14 2.10
C VAL A 99 10.93 -8.44 1.95
N GLY A 100 10.71 -9.42 2.83
CA GLY A 100 11.41 -10.72 2.80
C GLY A 100 12.83 -10.74 3.40
N LYS A 101 13.50 -9.57 3.53
CA LYS A 101 14.84 -9.47 4.12
C LYS A 101 14.76 -9.38 5.66
N ARG A 102 14.51 -10.50 6.32
CA ARG A 102 14.89 -10.69 7.74
C ARG A 102 16.03 -11.70 7.78
N GLY A 103 17.13 -11.30 8.42
CA GLY A 103 18.30 -12.16 8.66
C GLY A 103 17.99 -13.39 9.49
#